data_AF-A0A444X112-F1
#
_entry.id   AF-A0A444X112-F1
#
_cell.length_a   1.000
_cell.length_b   1.000
_cell.length_c   1.000
_cell.angle_alpha   90.00
_cell.angle_beta   90.00
_cell.angle_gamma   90.00
#
_symmetry.space_group_name_H-M   'P 1'
#
loop_
_entity.id
_entity.type
_entity.pdbx_description
1 polymer ?
#
loop_
_entity_poly.entity_id
_entity_poly.type
_entity_poly.pdbx_seq_one_letter_code
_entity_poly.pdbx_strand_id
1 'polypeptide(L)'
;MINCHRMHLFDVVNQYRAIFADDTSGSEENYDGGLLFSWSMHQITSHLQTLKVMLPKINEGGSLSNILDQCMYCAMGLGWVGLDFRGLLPSLFEEAVLNLFSKNMSTAVENFQLALDSHRWVPLPAVGFPANTVGEESQEDVTPPSYLMENPPLAVFINGVSAAMNELRPCAAISLKHVVAQELIKGLRAVSDSLLLYNTTRVLRANESGLFLSLCRAFIEVAYPHSATCFG
;
A
#
# COMPACT_ATOMS: atom_id res chain seq x y z
N MET A 1 -15.47 11.72 -14.06
CA MET A 1 -15.21 13.01 -13.38
C MET A 1 -13.87 13.63 -13.75
N ILE A 2 -12.73 12.95 -13.57
CA ILE A 2 -11.39 13.52 -13.87
C ILE A 2 -11.25 13.95 -15.35
N ASN A 3 -11.68 13.11 -16.29
CA ASN A 3 -11.64 13.45 -17.73
C ASN A 3 -12.54 14.64 -18.09
N CYS A 4 -13.72 14.76 -17.46
CA CYS A 4 -14.62 15.89 -17.67
C CYS A 4 -14.00 17.19 -17.12
N HIS A 5 -13.36 17.13 -15.95
CA HIS A 5 -12.63 18.26 -15.38
C HIS A 5 -11.52 18.74 -16.31
N ARG A 6 -10.71 17.81 -16.86
CA ARG A 6 -9.67 18.11 -17.85
C ARG A 6 -10.23 18.85 -19.07
N MET A 7 -11.28 18.28 -19.69
CA MET A 7 -11.88 18.86 -20.90
C MET A 7 -12.42 20.26 -20.65
N HIS A 8 -13.24 20.44 -19.60
CA HIS A 8 -13.83 21.75 -19.30
C HIS A 8 -12.77 22.80 -18.95
N LEU A 9 -11.74 22.44 -18.18
CA LEU A 9 -10.68 23.38 -17.81
C LEU A 9 -9.87 23.80 -19.04
N PHE A 10 -9.54 22.84 -19.92
CA PHE A 10 -8.86 23.11 -21.18
C PHE A 10 -9.71 24.01 -22.11
N ASP A 11 -10.99 23.71 -22.26
CA ASP A 11 -11.90 24.48 -23.12
C ASP A 11 -12.07 25.92 -22.63
N VAL A 12 -12.29 26.13 -21.32
CA VAL A 12 -12.42 27.48 -20.75
C VAL A 12 -11.14 28.28 -20.93
N VAL A 13 -9.97 27.67 -20.70
CA VAL A 13 -8.68 28.36 -20.89
C VAL A 13 -8.48 28.76 -22.36
N ASN A 14 -8.78 27.87 -23.30
CA ASN A 14 -8.65 28.17 -24.72
C ASN A 14 -9.67 29.22 -25.20
N GLN A 15 -10.91 29.14 -24.74
CA GLN A 15 -11.94 30.13 -25.06
C GLN A 15 -11.59 31.51 -24.51
N TYR A 16 -11.13 31.58 -23.25
CA TYR A 16 -10.69 32.84 -22.65
C TYR A 16 -9.52 33.44 -23.44
N ARG A 17 -8.50 32.63 -23.78
CA ARG A 17 -7.39 33.08 -24.62
C ARG A 17 -7.88 33.55 -25.99
N ALA A 18 -8.82 32.86 -26.63
CA ALA A 18 -9.33 33.25 -27.94
C ALA A 18 -10.11 34.58 -27.92
N ILE A 19 -10.82 34.88 -26.83
CA ILE A 19 -11.63 36.10 -26.69
C ILE A 19 -10.75 37.30 -26.28
N PHE A 20 -9.77 37.09 -25.41
CA PHE A 20 -9.02 38.15 -24.75
C PHE A 20 -7.54 38.27 -25.17
N ALA A 21 -7.03 37.43 -26.09
CA ALA A 21 -5.61 37.49 -26.52
C ALA A 21 -5.22 38.75 -27.29
N ASP A 22 -6.18 39.44 -27.93
CA ASP A 22 -5.91 40.64 -28.74
C ASP A 22 -6.07 41.96 -27.98
N ASP A 23 -6.37 41.95 -26.67
CA ASP A 23 -6.42 43.15 -25.82
C ASP A 23 -5.01 43.61 -25.40
N THR A 24 -4.13 43.80 -26.38
CA THR A 24 -2.82 44.48 -26.23
C THR A 24 -2.95 46.00 -26.36
N SER A 25 -4.12 46.57 -26.00
CA SER A 25 -4.35 48.00 -25.97
C SER A 25 -3.61 48.67 -24.80
N GLY A 26 -2.28 48.78 -24.92
CA GLY A 26 -1.51 49.97 -24.56
C GLY A 26 -1.51 50.50 -23.12
N SER A 27 -1.91 49.74 -22.10
CA SER A 27 -1.66 50.11 -20.70
C SER A 27 -0.86 49.02 -20.00
N GLU A 28 0.31 49.39 -19.48
CA GLU A 28 1.27 48.52 -18.77
C GLU A 28 0.74 47.99 -17.41
N GLU A 29 -0.56 48.08 -17.16
CA GLU A 29 -1.25 47.54 -15.98
C GLU A 29 -2.11 46.33 -16.37
N ASN A 30 -1.48 45.32 -16.97
CA ASN A 30 -2.17 44.15 -17.52
C ASN A 30 -2.59 43.16 -16.40
N TYR A 31 -3.70 43.46 -15.71
CA TYR A 31 -4.21 42.71 -14.56
C TYR A 31 -5.04 41.45 -14.95
N ASP A 32 -5.41 41.29 -16.21
CA ASP A 32 -6.45 40.32 -16.62
C ASP A 32 -5.91 38.89 -16.83
N GLY A 33 -4.64 38.73 -17.22
CA GLY A 33 -3.96 37.43 -17.19
C GLY A 33 -3.93 36.81 -15.78
N GLY A 34 -3.99 37.64 -14.74
CA GLY A 34 -4.12 37.22 -13.36
C GLY A 34 -5.47 36.58 -13.02
N LEU A 35 -6.57 36.98 -13.69
CA LEU A 35 -7.90 36.44 -13.42
C LEU A 35 -8.03 35.00 -13.92
N LEU A 36 -7.63 34.73 -15.17
CA LEU A 36 -7.63 33.36 -15.71
C LEU A 36 -6.69 32.46 -14.91
N PHE A 37 -5.50 32.96 -14.57
CA PHE A 37 -4.55 32.21 -13.76
C PHE A 37 -5.11 31.91 -12.36
N SER A 38 -5.66 32.90 -11.68
CA SER A 38 -6.29 32.75 -10.35
C SER A 38 -7.44 31.75 -10.37
N TRP A 39 -8.34 31.86 -11.35
CA TRP A 39 -9.44 30.91 -11.54
C TRP A 39 -8.94 29.50 -11.82
N SER A 40 -7.96 29.34 -12.72
CA SER A 40 -7.39 28.03 -13.06
C SER A 40 -6.70 27.39 -11.85
N MET A 41 -5.96 28.19 -11.08
CA MET A 41 -5.30 27.72 -9.86
C MET A 41 -6.33 27.32 -8.78
N HIS A 42 -7.45 28.04 -8.66
CA HIS A 42 -8.55 27.65 -7.79
C HIS A 42 -9.14 26.30 -8.17
N GLN A 43 -9.35 26.04 -9.47
CA GLN A 43 -9.86 24.75 -9.96
C GLN A 43 -8.93 23.58 -9.64
N ILE A 44 -7.62 23.74 -9.89
CA ILE A 44 -6.61 22.74 -9.54
C ILE A 44 -6.60 22.50 -8.03
N THR A 45 -6.62 23.57 -7.24
CA THR A 45 -6.61 23.49 -5.78
C THR A 45 -7.83 22.73 -5.26
N SER A 46 -9.03 23.02 -5.79
CA SER A 46 -10.26 22.30 -5.45
C SER A 46 -10.19 20.82 -5.82
N HIS A 47 -9.60 20.50 -6.97
CA HIS A 47 -9.38 19.12 -7.40
C HIS A 47 -8.45 18.36 -6.43
N LEU A 48 -7.31 18.96 -6.07
CA LEU A 48 -6.36 18.38 -5.13
C LEU A 48 -6.95 18.22 -3.72
N GLN A 49 -7.77 19.18 -3.25
CA GLN A 49 -8.49 19.05 -1.99
C GLN A 49 -9.49 17.89 -2.01
N THR A 50 -10.19 17.70 -3.13
CA THR A 50 -11.09 16.56 -3.31
C THR A 50 -10.33 15.24 -3.23
N LEU A 51 -9.18 15.13 -3.91
CA LEU A 51 -8.30 13.97 -3.81
C LEU A 51 -7.88 13.73 -2.36
N LYS A 52 -7.41 14.76 -1.67
CA LYS A 52 -6.99 14.66 -0.26
C LYS A 52 -8.07 14.09 0.66
N VAL A 53 -9.34 14.45 0.43
CA VAL A 53 -10.48 13.96 1.23
C VAL A 53 -10.91 12.55 0.84
N MET A 54 -10.76 12.18 -0.43
CA MET A 54 -11.31 10.94 -0.98
C MET A 54 -10.31 9.78 -0.97
N LEU A 55 -9.02 10.04 -1.17
CA LEU A 55 -7.98 9.01 -1.22
C LEU A 55 -7.94 8.13 0.04
N PRO A 56 -8.06 8.67 1.28
CA PRO A 56 -8.07 7.84 2.50
C PRO A 56 -9.26 6.87 2.61
N LYS A 57 -10.31 7.04 1.79
CA LYS A 57 -11.50 6.18 1.82
C LYS A 57 -11.36 4.96 0.91
N ILE A 58 -10.30 4.89 0.11
CA ILE A 58 -10.04 3.83 -0.84
C ILE A 58 -9.24 2.74 -0.14
N ASN A 59 -9.68 1.48 -0.28
CA ASN A 59 -9.09 0.33 0.41
C ASN A 59 -8.39 -0.66 -0.54
N GLU A 60 -8.23 -0.29 -1.81
CA GLU A 60 -7.69 -1.16 -2.86
C GLU A 60 -6.56 -0.43 -3.59
N GLY A 61 -5.42 -1.10 -3.70
CA GLY A 61 -4.24 -0.55 -4.36
C GLY A 61 -4.44 -0.32 -5.85
N GLY A 62 -5.14 -1.24 -6.53
CA GLY A 62 -5.50 -1.09 -7.94
C GLY A 62 -6.35 0.15 -8.20
N SER A 63 -7.28 0.45 -7.30
CA SER A 63 -8.11 1.67 -7.38
C SER A 63 -7.28 2.94 -7.16
N LEU A 64 -6.35 2.95 -6.21
CA LEU A 64 -5.42 4.06 -6.00
C LEU A 64 -4.54 4.30 -7.24
N SER A 65 -3.95 3.24 -7.79
CA SER A 65 -3.12 3.28 -9.00
C SER A 65 -3.87 3.84 -10.19
N ASN A 66 -5.08 3.35 -10.46
CA ASN A 66 -5.92 3.84 -11.54
C ASN A 66 -6.27 5.34 -11.38
N ILE A 67 -6.57 5.81 -10.17
CA ILE A 67 -6.86 7.24 -9.94
C ILE A 67 -5.60 8.08 -10.16
N LEU A 68 -4.43 7.60 -9.71
CA LEU A 68 -3.16 8.26 -9.96
C LEU A 68 -2.91 8.42 -11.46
N ASP A 69 -3.09 7.36 -12.24
CA ASP A 69 -2.94 7.39 -13.70
C ASP A 69 -3.89 8.40 -14.36
N GLN A 70 -5.15 8.43 -13.93
CA GLN A 70 -6.11 9.41 -14.44
C GLN A 70 -5.71 10.85 -14.08
N CYS A 71 -5.22 11.09 -12.86
CA CYS A 71 -4.72 12.39 -12.43
C CYS A 71 -3.46 12.81 -13.20
N MET A 72 -2.53 11.89 -13.42
CA MET A 72 -1.31 12.10 -14.21
C MET A 72 -1.65 12.46 -15.65
N TYR A 73 -2.56 11.71 -16.28
CA TYR A 73 -3.04 11.98 -17.63
C TYR A 73 -3.79 13.32 -17.73
N CYS A 74 -4.60 13.66 -16.72
CA CYS A 74 -5.27 14.95 -16.61
C CYS A 74 -4.28 16.11 -16.57
N ALA A 75 -3.34 16.07 -15.63
CA ALA A 75 -2.33 17.10 -15.44
C ALA A 75 -1.40 17.25 -16.66
N MET A 76 -1.01 16.13 -17.30
CA MET A 76 -0.24 16.17 -18.54
C MET A 76 -1.00 16.89 -19.67
N GLY A 77 -2.30 16.61 -19.84
CA GLY A 77 -3.13 17.31 -20.83
C GLY A 77 -3.25 18.82 -20.54
N LEU A 78 -3.33 19.19 -19.27
CA LEU A 78 -3.38 20.59 -18.83
C LEU A 78 -2.01 21.29 -18.88
N GLY A 79 -0.92 20.55 -18.96
CA GLY A 79 0.43 21.11 -19.17
C GLY A 79 0.55 21.93 -20.46
N TRP A 80 -0.24 21.61 -21.49
CA TRP A 80 -0.29 22.37 -22.75
C TRP A 80 -0.72 23.83 -22.58
N VAL A 81 -1.47 24.12 -21.51
CA VAL A 81 -1.93 25.46 -21.16
C VAL A 81 -1.24 26.03 -19.91
N GLY A 82 -0.16 25.40 -19.45
CA GLY A 82 0.65 25.82 -18.31
C GLY A 82 0.09 25.43 -16.94
N LEU A 83 -0.79 24.42 -16.88
CA LEU A 83 -1.53 24.01 -15.68
C LEU A 83 -1.14 22.59 -15.19
N ASP A 84 0.13 22.21 -15.35
CA ASP A 84 0.63 20.89 -14.93
C ASP A 84 0.80 20.83 -13.41
N PHE A 85 0.03 19.96 -12.75
CA PHE A 85 0.07 19.74 -11.31
C PHE A 85 0.63 18.37 -10.90
N ARG A 86 1.30 17.62 -11.79
CA ARG A 86 1.81 16.27 -11.49
C ARG A 86 2.74 16.26 -10.28
N GLY A 87 3.56 17.30 -10.10
CA GLY A 87 4.46 17.43 -8.94
C GLY A 87 3.76 17.50 -7.57
N LEU A 88 2.45 17.76 -7.54
CA LEU A 88 1.65 17.85 -6.31
C LEU A 88 0.95 16.52 -5.96
N LEU A 89 0.94 15.55 -6.87
CA LEU A 89 0.25 14.28 -6.67
C LEU A 89 0.97 13.33 -5.69
N PRO A 90 2.32 13.15 -5.73
CA PRO A 90 2.99 12.15 -4.91
C PRO A 90 2.65 12.25 -3.41
N SER A 91 2.69 13.45 -2.83
CA SER A 91 2.42 13.65 -1.40
C SER A 91 1.00 13.25 -0.98
N LEU A 92 0.02 13.36 -1.88
CA LEU A 92 -1.37 12.96 -1.60
C LEU A 92 -1.55 11.45 -1.65
N PHE A 93 -0.91 10.78 -2.61
CA PHE A 93 -1.04 9.34 -2.80
C PHE A 93 -0.16 8.56 -1.83
N GLU A 94 1.02 9.08 -1.49
CA GLU A 94 1.94 8.45 -0.53
C GLU A 94 1.28 8.20 0.83
N GLU A 95 0.54 9.18 1.34
CA GLU A 95 -0.21 9.05 2.60
C GLU A 95 -1.29 7.96 2.51
N ALA A 96 -2.05 7.93 1.40
CA ALA A 96 -3.10 6.93 1.21
C ALA A 96 -2.54 5.50 1.06
N VAL A 97 -1.44 5.36 0.34
CA VAL A 97 -0.74 4.09 0.13
C VAL A 97 -0.18 3.56 1.46
N LEU A 98 0.45 4.42 2.25
CA LEU A 98 0.95 4.04 3.57
C LEU A 98 -0.18 3.60 4.51
N ASN A 99 -1.28 4.35 4.54
CA ASN A 99 -2.45 4.01 5.35
C ASN A 99 -3.06 2.66 4.95
N LEU A 100 -3.16 2.38 3.65
CA LEU A 100 -3.62 1.09 3.13
C LEU A 100 -2.74 -0.06 3.62
N PHE A 101 -1.41 0.08 3.47
CA PHE A 101 -0.47 -0.95 3.92
C PHE A 101 -0.54 -1.17 5.43
N SER A 102 -0.52 -0.09 6.23
CA SER A 102 -0.58 -0.17 7.70
C SER A 102 -1.87 -0.82 8.20
N LYS A 103 -3.01 -0.52 7.55
CA LYS A 103 -4.30 -1.16 7.83
C LYS A 103 -4.26 -2.66 7.52
N ASN A 104 -3.77 -3.04 6.35
CA ASN A 104 -3.69 -4.44 5.95
C ASN A 104 -2.73 -5.24 6.85
N MET A 105 -1.61 -4.64 7.26
CA MET A 105 -0.70 -5.24 8.25
C MET A 105 -1.36 -5.41 9.61
N SER A 106 -2.09 -4.41 10.09
CA SER A 106 -2.85 -4.51 11.34
C SER A 106 -3.85 -5.66 11.30
N THR A 107 -4.62 -5.77 10.21
CA THR A 107 -5.55 -6.89 10.00
C THR A 107 -4.84 -8.25 9.94
N ALA A 108 -3.65 -8.33 9.33
CA ALA A 108 -2.84 -9.55 9.33
C ALA A 108 -2.42 -9.98 10.74
N VAL A 109 -2.01 -9.02 11.59
CA VAL A 109 -1.67 -9.27 13.01
C VAL A 109 -2.89 -9.69 13.81
N GLU A 110 -4.03 -9.01 13.64
CA GLU A 110 -5.29 -9.36 14.33
C GLU A 110 -5.74 -10.79 13.97
N ASN A 111 -5.70 -11.13 12.68
CA ASN A 111 -6.02 -12.48 12.22
C ASN A 111 -5.06 -13.53 12.77
N PHE A 112 -3.76 -13.21 12.89
CA PHE A 112 -2.80 -14.07 13.56
C PHE A 112 -3.16 -14.32 15.02
N GLN A 113 -3.48 -13.27 15.77
CA GLN A 113 -3.86 -13.36 17.19
C GLN A 113 -5.10 -14.24 17.38
N LEU A 114 -6.13 -14.03 16.56
CA LEU A 114 -7.34 -14.86 16.56
C LEU A 114 -7.04 -16.32 16.21
N ALA A 115 -6.17 -16.56 15.22
CA ALA A 115 -5.75 -17.90 14.83
C ALA A 115 -4.95 -18.59 15.95
N LEU A 116 -4.08 -17.85 16.65
CA LEU A 116 -3.29 -18.34 17.76
C LEU A 116 -4.16 -18.72 18.96
N ASP A 117 -5.14 -17.87 19.31
CA ASP A 117 -6.04 -18.11 20.44
C ASP A 117 -6.99 -19.30 20.25
N SER A 118 -7.40 -19.53 19.00
CA SER A 118 -8.25 -20.66 18.61
C SER A 118 -7.45 -21.92 18.25
N HIS A 119 -6.12 -21.84 18.20
CA HIS A 119 -5.27 -22.94 17.77
C HIS A 119 -5.32 -24.12 18.74
N ARG A 120 -5.41 -25.33 18.18
CA ARG A 120 -5.34 -26.59 18.93
C ARG A 120 -3.98 -27.23 18.73
N TRP A 121 -3.20 -27.33 19.80
CA TRP A 121 -1.87 -27.94 19.83
C TRP A 121 -1.93 -29.46 19.74
N VAL A 122 -2.30 -29.96 18.57
CA VAL A 122 -2.29 -31.40 18.25
C VAL A 122 -1.33 -31.65 17.08
N PRO A 123 -0.62 -32.78 17.05
CA PRO A 123 0.19 -33.15 15.90
C PRO A 123 -0.70 -33.20 14.65
N LEU A 124 -0.36 -32.40 13.63
CA LEU A 124 -1.04 -32.46 12.36
C LEU A 124 -0.63 -33.76 11.63
N PRO A 125 -1.53 -34.38 10.86
CA PRO A 125 -1.13 -35.45 9.95
C PRO A 125 -0.04 -34.92 9.02
N ALA A 126 0.99 -35.71 8.75
CA ALA A 126 2.02 -35.34 7.79
C ALA A 126 1.34 -35.01 6.45
N VAL A 127 1.44 -33.75 6.04
CA VAL A 127 0.96 -33.33 4.73
C VAL A 127 1.86 -34.02 3.72
N GLY A 128 1.28 -34.83 2.83
CA GLY A 128 1.98 -35.76 1.95
C GLY A 128 2.81 -35.13 0.82
N PHE A 129 3.58 -34.08 1.11
CA PHE A 129 4.64 -33.61 0.22
C PHE A 129 5.96 -34.22 0.69
N PRO A 130 6.62 -35.06 -0.13
CA PRO A 130 7.88 -35.66 0.26
C PRO A 130 8.90 -34.55 0.51
N ALA A 131 9.41 -34.46 1.74
CA ALA A 131 10.46 -33.54 2.17
C ALA A 131 11.84 -33.80 1.53
N ASN A 132 11.89 -34.54 0.42
CA ASN A 132 13.12 -34.95 -0.26
C ASN A 132 13.11 -34.54 -1.73
N THR A 133 13.06 -33.23 -1.97
CA THR A 133 13.75 -32.66 -3.13
C THR A 133 14.43 -31.39 -2.66
N VAL A 134 15.68 -31.53 -2.22
CA VAL A 134 16.69 -30.48 -2.38
C VAL A 134 16.95 -30.39 -3.89
N GLY A 135 15.95 -29.90 -4.62
CA GLY A 135 16.04 -29.56 -6.03
C GLY A 135 16.36 -28.09 -6.08
N GLU A 136 17.50 -27.77 -6.69
CA GLU A 136 18.02 -26.44 -7.02
C GLU A 136 16.96 -25.33 -6.89
N GLU A 137 16.99 -24.61 -5.78
CA GLU A 137 16.21 -23.38 -5.60
C GLU A 137 16.68 -22.37 -6.65
N SER A 138 15.96 -22.26 -7.74
CA SER A 138 15.94 -21.03 -8.51
C SER A 138 15.51 -19.92 -7.55
N GLN A 139 16.41 -18.98 -7.28
CA GLN A 139 16.28 -17.84 -6.34
C GLN A 139 15.09 -16.89 -6.61
N GLU A 140 14.15 -17.26 -7.47
CA GLU A 140 13.02 -16.44 -7.93
C GLU A 140 11.66 -16.90 -7.41
N ASP A 141 11.53 -18.10 -6.82
CA ASP A 141 10.24 -18.59 -6.32
C ASP A 141 9.98 -18.15 -4.88
N VAL A 142 9.28 -17.03 -4.73
CA VAL A 142 8.77 -16.48 -3.45
C VAL A 142 7.56 -17.28 -2.93
N THR A 143 7.52 -18.60 -3.16
CA THR A 143 6.45 -19.46 -2.63
C THR A 143 6.64 -19.68 -1.12
N PRO A 144 5.57 -19.61 -0.30
CA PRO A 144 5.69 -19.85 1.13
C PRO A 144 6.20 -21.27 1.40
N PRO A 145 7.24 -21.47 2.24
CA PRO A 145 7.80 -22.79 2.51
C PRO A 145 6.76 -23.77 3.05
N SER A 146 6.83 -25.03 2.62
CA SER A 146 5.91 -26.11 3.04
C SER A 146 5.84 -26.29 4.56
N TYR A 147 6.91 -25.91 5.28
CA TYR A 147 6.98 -25.91 6.75
C TYR A 147 5.98 -24.94 7.44
N LEU A 148 5.52 -23.90 6.75
CA LEU A 148 4.46 -23.00 7.27
C LEU A 148 3.09 -23.69 7.29
N MET A 149 2.86 -24.73 6.48
CA MET A 149 1.59 -25.47 6.48
C MET A 149 1.36 -26.24 7.78
N GLU A 150 2.44 -26.60 8.49
CA GLU A 150 2.38 -27.24 9.81
C GLU A 150 2.10 -26.23 10.93
N ASN A 151 2.11 -24.92 10.62
CA ASN A 151 1.96 -23.83 11.58
C ASN A 151 0.82 -22.87 11.15
N PRO A 152 -0.46 -23.26 11.31
CA PRO A 152 -1.60 -22.52 10.77
C PRO A 152 -1.66 -21.02 11.17
N PRO A 153 -1.38 -20.62 12.42
CA PRO A 153 -1.37 -19.20 12.78
C PRO A 153 -0.35 -18.40 11.96
N LEU A 154 0.86 -18.92 11.78
CA LEU A 154 1.91 -18.26 10.98
C LEU A 154 1.56 -18.21 9.49
N ALA A 155 0.92 -19.25 8.96
CA ALA A 155 0.45 -19.25 7.58
C ALA A 155 -0.58 -18.13 7.34
N VAL A 156 -1.52 -17.92 8.28
CA VAL A 156 -2.49 -16.81 8.23
C VAL A 156 -1.77 -15.47 8.20
N PHE A 157 -0.77 -15.27 9.07
CA PHE A 157 0.00 -14.03 9.10
C PHE A 157 0.75 -13.77 7.78
N ILE A 158 1.50 -14.76 7.28
CA ILE A 158 2.32 -14.62 6.06
C ILE A 158 1.44 -14.39 4.82
N ASN A 159 0.28 -15.04 4.75
CA ASN A 159 -0.69 -14.75 3.69
C ASN A 159 -1.22 -13.32 3.78
N GLY A 160 -1.47 -12.83 5.00
CA GLY A 160 -1.84 -11.42 5.24
C GLY A 160 -0.76 -10.43 4.81
N VAL A 161 0.50 -10.70 5.15
CA VAL A 161 1.65 -9.89 4.69
C VAL A 161 1.74 -9.89 3.17
N SER A 162 1.63 -11.06 2.55
CA SER A 162 1.67 -11.20 1.08
C SER A 162 0.53 -10.46 0.41
N ALA A 163 -0.68 -10.52 0.96
CA ALA A 163 -1.83 -9.75 0.48
C ALA A 163 -1.59 -8.24 0.62
N ALA A 164 -1.07 -7.77 1.76
CA ALA A 164 -0.74 -6.36 1.97
C ALA A 164 0.30 -5.85 0.94
N MET A 165 1.32 -6.67 0.63
CA MET A 165 2.33 -6.36 -0.37
C MET A 165 1.78 -6.38 -1.80
N ASN A 166 0.85 -7.30 -2.09
CA ASN A 166 0.16 -7.34 -3.38
C ASN A 166 -0.68 -6.09 -3.63
N GLU A 167 -1.38 -5.60 -2.59
CA GLU A 167 -2.11 -4.34 -2.66
C GLU A 167 -1.19 -3.12 -2.82
N LEU A 168 0.03 -3.18 -2.30
CA LEU A 168 1.01 -2.09 -2.46
C LEU A 168 1.61 -2.03 -3.88
N ARG A 169 1.74 -3.17 -4.56
CA ARG A 169 2.45 -3.30 -5.86
C ARG A 169 2.04 -2.26 -6.92
N PRO A 170 0.74 -1.97 -7.18
CA PRO A 170 0.33 -1.04 -8.23
C PRO A 170 0.70 0.43 -7.95
N CYS A 171 1.06 0.76 -6.72
CA CYS A 171 1.34 2.11 -6.25
C CYS A 171 2.60 2.18 -5.36
N ALA A 172 3.53 1.25 -5.55
CA ALA A 172 4.75 1.15 -4.76
C ALA A 172 5.70 2.34 -5.04
N ALA A 173 5.68 3.34 -4.16
CA ALA A 173 6.54 4.50 -4.25
C ALA A 173 7.91 4.25 -3.58
N ILE A 174 9.01 4.51 -4.30
CA ILE A 174 10.38 4.33 -3.79
C ILE A 174 10.63 5.20 -2.54
N SER A 175 10.05 6.39 -2.50
CA SER A 175 10.07 7.31 -1.36
C SER A 175 9.55 6.68 -0.06
N LEU A 176 8.62 5.72 -0.16
CA LEU A 176 8.02 5.04 0.98
C LEU A 176 8.80 3.80 1.42
N LYS A 177 9.83 3.35 0.70
CA LYS A 177 10.53 2.08 0.97
C LYS A 177 10.89 1.92 2.45
N HIS A 178 11.56 2.90 3.05
CA HIS A 178 11.96 2.81 4.45
C HIS A 178 10.76 2.82 5.41
N VAL A 179 9.73 3.61 5.11
CA VAL A 179 8.55 3.74 5.98
C VAL A 179 7.71 2.46 5.97
N VAL A 180 7.50 1.85 4.79
CA VAL A 180 6.80 0.57 4.66
C VAL A 180 7.59 -0.55 5.33
N ALA A 181 8.92 -0.56 5.21
CA ALA A 181 9.77 -1.51 5.94
C ALA A 181 9.59 -1.39 7.45
N GLN A 182 9.51 -0.16 7.98
CA GLN A 182 9.23 0.06 9.40
C GLN A 182 7.85 -0.46 9.81
N GLU A 183 6.81 -0.29 8.99
CA GLU A 183 5.48 -0.85 9.25
C GLU A 183 5.49 -2.38 9.25
N LEU A 184 6.22 -3.01 8.33
CA LEU A 184 6.42 -4.46 8.32
C LEU A 184 7.12 -4.95 9.60
N ILE A 185 8.20 -4.27 10.01
CA ILE A 185 8.92 -4.58 11.25
C ILE A 185 8.01 -4.43 12.47
N LYS A 186 7.15 -3.40 12.51
CA LYS A 186 6.16 -3.23 13.58
C LYS A 186 5.18 -4.41 13.63
N GLY A 187 4.66 -4.85 12.48
CA GLY A 187 3.78 -6.02 12.41
C GLY A 187 4.45 -7.31 12.90
N LEU A 188 5.69 -7.56 12.47
CA LEU A 188 6.49 -8.70 12.94
C LEU A 188 6.74 -8.64 14.46
N ARG A 189 7.04 -7.45 14.99
CA ARG A 189 7.20 -7.26 16.44
C ARG A 189 5.91 -7.56 17.20
N ALA A 190 4.76 -7.10 16.71
CA ALA A 190 3.47 -7.39 17.32
C ALA A 190 3.15 -8.90 17.36
N VAL A 191 3.53 -9.65 16.32
CA VAL A 191 3.44 -11.12 16.33
C VAL A 191 4.36 -11.72 17.40
N SER A 192 5.61 -11.26 17.48
CA SER A 192 6.56 -11.70 18.52
C SER A 192 6.01 -11.43 19.94
N ASP A 193 5.46 -10.24 20.17
CA ASP A 193 4.88 -9.86 21.46
C ASP A 193 3.65 -10.71 21.80
N SER A 194 2.83 -11.05 20.80
CA SER A 194 1.67 -11.94 20.95
C SER A 194 2.10 -13.36 21.34
N LEU A 195 3.17 -13.88 20.74
CA LEU A 195 3.74 -15.19 21.10
C LEU A 195 4.27 -15.18 22.53
N LEU A 196 4.99 -14.13 22.93
CA LEU A 196 5.49 -13.99 24.30
C LEU A 196 4.35 -13.95 25.31
N LEU A 197 3.30 -13.15 25.03
CA LEU A 197 2.11 -13.06 25.87
C LEU A 197 1.37 -14.40 25.97
N TYR A 198 1.27 -15.13 24.86
CA TYR A 198 0.66 -16.45 24.85
C TYR A 198 1.40 -17.41 25.78
N ASN A 199 2.73 -17.42 25.72
CA ASN A 199 3.58 -18.25 26.57
C ASN A 199 3.47 -17.91 28.07
N THR A 200 3.32 -16.63 28.42
CA THR A 200 3.21 -16.21 29.83
C THR A 200 1.81 -16.43 30.42
N THR A 201 0.78 -16.42 29.58
CA THR A 201 -0.62 -16.46 30.03
C THR A 201 -1.23 -17.87 29.99
N ARG A 202 -0.81 -18.73 29.05
CA ARG A 202 -1.39 -20.06 28.86
C ARG A 202 -0.53 -21.13 29.54
N VAL A 203 -1.18 -22.03 30.28
CA VAL A 203 -0.53 -23.24 30.81
C VAL A 203 -0.59 -24.32 29.74
N LEU A 204 0.52 -24.56 29.04
CA LEU A 204 0.66 -25.60 28.02
C LEU A 204 1.15 -26.91 28.65
N ARG A 205 0.61 -28.05 28.19
CA ARG A 205 1.14 -29.38 28.53
C ARG A 205 2.48 -29.61 27.81
N ALA A 206 3.29 -30.57 28.28
CA ALA A 206 4.62 -30.83 27.70
C ALA A 206 4.61 -31.05 26.17
N ASN A 207 3.64 -31.80 25.65
CA ASN A 207 3.50 -32.04 24.20
C ASN A 207 3.09 -30.76 23.44
N GLU A 208 2.22 -29.95 24.04
CA GLU A 208 1.73 -28.69 23.45
C GLU A 208 2.84 -27.62 23.47
N SER A 209 3.65 -27.59 24.52
CA SER A 209 4.82 -26.72 24.64
C SER A 209 5.86 -27.02 23.56
N GLY A 210 6.08 -28.30 23.22
CA GLY A 210 6.96 -28.68 22.11
C GLY A 210 6.48 -28.14 20.75
N LEU A 211 5.17 -28.26 20.46
CA LEU A 211 4.57 -27.72 19.24
C LEU A 211 4.61 -26.19 19.20
N PHE A 212 4.33 -25.53 20.34
CA PHE A 212 4.43 -24.08 20.46
C PHE A 212 5.87 -23.58 20.24
N LEU A 213 6.87 -24.25 20.80
CA LEU A 213 8.28 -23.92 20.56
C LEU A 213 8.67 -24.11 19.09
N SER A 214 8.14 -25.14 18.43
CA SER A 214 8.32 -25.34 16.99
C SER A 214 7.74 -24.18 16.18
N LEU A 215 6.56 -23.68 16.56
CA LEU A 215 5.96 -22.51 15.94
C LEU A 215 6.80 -21.24 16.17
N CYS A 216 7.27 -21.00 17.39
CA CYS A 216 8.19 -19.88 17.68
C CYS A 216 9.48 -19.97 16.85
N ARG A 217 10.02 -21.17 16.68
CA ARG A 217 11.19 -21.42 15.83
C ARG A 217 10.88 -21.13 14.36
N ALA A 218 9.75 -21.62 13.85
CA ALA A 218 9.29 -21.34 12.49
C ALA A 218 9.11 -19.83 12.23
N PHE A 219 8.64 -19.08 13.23
CA PHE A 219 8.53 -17.63 13.13
C PHE A 219 9.90 -16.96 12.91
N ILE A 220 10.90 -17.35 13.69
CA ILE A 220 12.25 -16.76 13.63
C ILE A 220 13.01 -17.21 12.38
N GLU A 221 12.97 -18.50 12.05
CA GLU A 221 13.78 -19.10 10.98
C GLU A 221 13.13 -18.99 9.60
N VAL A 222 11.81 -18.87 9.51
CA VAL A 222 11.07 -18.91 8.23
C VAL A 222 10.26 -17.65 7.99
N ALA A 223 9.32 -17.33 8.88
CA ALA A 223 8.38 -16.22 8.65
C ALA A 223 9.09 -14.86 8.58
N TYR A 224 10.04 -14.61 9.48
CA TYR A 224 10.79 -13.36 9.54
C TYR A 224 11.71 -13.16 8.32
N PRO A 225 12.59 -14.12 7.94
CA PRO A 225 13.41 -13.99 6.73
C PRO A 225 12.57 -13.92 5.46
N HIS A 226 11.52 -14.73 5.34
CA HIS A 226 10.64 -14.70 4.17
C HIS A 226 9.99 -13.33 3.99
N SER A 227 9.48 -12.72 5.07
CA SER A 227 8.91 -11.37 5.02
C SER A 227 9.92 -10.31 4.56
N ALA A 228 11.20 -10.45 4.97
CA ALA A 228 12.27 -9.57 4.53
C ALA A 228 12.60 -9.76 3.04
N THR A 229 12.69 -11.02 2.57
CA THR A 229 12.94 -11.35 1.15
C THR A 229 11.80 -10.86 0.25
N CYS A 230 10.55 -11.01 0.67
CA CYS A 230 9.38 -10.49 -0.05
C CYS A 230 9.40 -8.95 -0.18
N PHE A 231 10.10 -8.26 0.72
CA PHE A 231 10.18 -6.80 0.72
C PHE A 231 11.26 -6.24 -0.22
N GLY A 232 12.42 -6.91 -0.34
CA GLY A 232 13.53 -6.51 -1.21
C GLY A 232 14.62 -5.67 -0.56
#